data_AF-A0A165NQE4-F1
#
_entry.id   AF-A0A165NQE4-F1
#
_cell.length_a   1.000
_cell.length_b   1.000
_cell.length_c   1.000
_cell.angle_alpha   90.00
_cell.angle_beta   90.00
_cell.angle_gamma   90.00
#
_symmetry.space_group_name_H-M   'P 1'
#
loop_
_entity.id
_entity.type
_entity.pdbx_description
1 polymer ?
#
loop_
_entity_poly.entity_id
_entity_poly.type
_entity_poly.pdbx_seq_one_letter_code
_entity_poly.pdbx_strand_id
1 'polypeptide(L)' 'MGDCMSATVVNLRQARKQKARDSKAQSAAENRRKFGRSKAEKSQENAEADLQTKRFEGHKLASVSSSSPADKE' A
#
# COMPACT_ATOMS: atom_id res chain seq x y z
N MET A 1 54.12 -13.92 3.29
CA MET A 1 53.03 -14.01 2.30
C MET A 1 52.74 -15.48 2.08
N GLY A 2 51.61 -15.96 2.60
CA GLY A 2 51.26 -17.37 2.56
C GLY A 2 49.78 -17.52 2.86
N ASP A 3 48.95 -17.18 1.87
CA ASP A 3 47.53 -17.49 1.89
C ASP A 3 47.35 -19.00 1.64
N CYS A 4 47.47 -19.80 2.70
CA CYS A 4 47.16 -21.23 2.66
C CYS A 4 45.68 -21.47 3.03
N MET A 5 44.85 -21.42 1.99
CA MET A 5 43.79 -22.37 1.67
C MET A 5 43.34 -23.38 2.75
N SER A 6 42.67 -22.94 3.81
CA SER A 6 41.63 -23.75 4.43
C SER A 6 40.31 -23.32 3.79
N ALA A 7 39.85 -24.08 2.79
CA ALA A 7 38.57 -23.84 2.14
C ALA A 7 37.54 -23.46 3.20
N THR A 8 37.03 -22.23 3.14
CA THR A 8 36.12 -21.67 4.14
C THR A 8 34.97 -22.65 4.33
N VAL A 9 34.94 -23.33 5.48
CA VAL A 9 33.91 -24.33 5.79
C VAL A 9 32.59 -23.56 5.95
N VAL A 10 31.82 -23.47 4.87
CA VAL A 10 30.55 -22.74 4.88
C VAL A 10 29.51 -23.61 5.59
N ASN A 11 28.97 -23.10 6.69
CA ASN A 11 27.89 -23.76 7.38
C ASN A 11 26.57 -23.61 6.58
N LEU A 12 26.25 -24.65 5.80
CA LEU A 12 25.05 -24.68 4.96
C LEU A 12 23.75 -24.57 5.77
N ARG A 13 23.71 -24.99 7.04
CA ARG A 13 22.54 -24.83 7.92
C ARG A 13 22.29 -23.36 8.22
N GLN A 14 23.35 -22.61 8.54
CA GLN A 14 23.24 -21.17 8.77
C GLN A 14 22.86 -20.44 7.49
N ALA A 15 23.45 -20.80 6.35
CA ALA A 15 23.11 -20.21 5.05
C ALA A 15 21.63 -20.45 4.68
N ARG A 16 21.11 -21.66 4.86
CA ARG A 16 19.69 -21.99 4.65
C ARG A 16 18.78 -21.20 5.60
N LYS A 17 19.16 -21.10 6.87
CA LYS A 17 18.41 -20.31 7.87
C LYS A 17 18.37 -18.83 7.51
N GLN A 18 19.49 -18.29 7.02
CA GLN A 18 19.55 -16.90 6.58
C GLN A 18 18.63 -16.67 5.37
N LYS A 19 18.72 -17.50 4.33
CA LYS A 19 17.84 -17.44 3.17
C LYS A 19 16.35 -17.50 3.56
N ALA A 20 15.99 -18.35 4.52
CA ALA A 20 14.63 -18.45 5.02
C ALA A 20 14.17 -17.18 5.78
N ARG A 21 15.08 -16.53 6.54
CA ARG A 21 14.79 -15.25 7.19
C ARG A 21 14.62 -14.12 6.18
N ASP A 22 15.47 -14.08 5.15
CA ASP A 22 15.42 -13.04 4.12
C ASP A 22 14.14 -13.12 3.30
N SER A 23 13.74 -14.33 2.89
CA SER A 23 12.46 -14.57 2.21
C SER A 23 11.26 -14.11 3.07
N LYS A 24 11.25 -14.43 4.37
CA LYS A 24 10.20 -13.94 5.30
C LYS A 24 10.21 -12.42 5.44
N ALA A 25 11.38 -11.79 5.49
CA ALA A 25 11.49 -10.34 5.56
C ALA A 25 10.96 -9.66 4.29
N GLN A 26 11.21 -10.24 3.11
CA GLN A 26 10.65 -9.76 1.84
C GLN A 26 9.12 -9.86 1.83
N SER A 27 8.56 -11.02 2.19
CA SER A 27 7.10 -11.19 2.30
C SER A 27 6.49 -10.24 3.33
N ALA A 28 7.17 -10.00 4.46
CA ALA A 28 6.72 -9.04 5.46
C ALA A 28 6.75 -7.60 4.94
N ALA A 29 7.77 -7.21 4.16
CA ALA A 29 7.84 -5.89 3.53
C ALA A 29 6.72 -5.72 2.49
N GLU A 30 6.47 -6.74 1.68
CA GLU A 30 5.37 -6.76 0.72
C GLU A 30 4.01 -6.68 1.44
N ASN A 31 3.82 -7.42 2.53
CA ASN A 31 2.62 -7.36 3.35
C ASN A 31 2.47 -6.02 4.08
N ARG A 32 3.54 -5.35 4.50
CA ARG A 32 3.48 -3.97 5.01
C ARG A 32 3.08 -2.98 3.91
N ARG A 33 3.51 -3.19 2.66
CA ARG A 33 3.04 -2.33 1.55
C ARG A 33 1.57 -2.61 1.21
N LYS A 34 1.17 -3.88 1.18
CA LYS A 34 -0.19 -4.31 0.82
C LYS A 34 -1.22 -4.07 1.93
N PHE A 35 -0.81 -4.26 3.18
CA PHE A 35 -1.68 -4.31 4.36
C PHE A 35 -1.19 -3.45 5.53
N GLY A 36 -0.13 -2.65 5.36
CA GLY A 36 0.46 -1.87 6.45
C GLY A 36 -0.32 -0.62 6.84
N ARG A 37 -1.41 -0.29 6.13
CA ARG A 37 -2.41 0.60 6.70
C ARG A 37 -3.20 -0.20 7.73
N SER A 38 -3.08 0.17 8.99
CA SER A 38 -3.88 -0.40 10.06
C SER A 38 -5.37 -0.11 9.82
N LYS A 39 -6.25 -0.92 10.41
CA LYS A 39 -7.71 -0.70 10.32
C LYS A 39 -8.10 0.70 10.82
N ALA A 40 -7.38 1.21 11.81
CA ALA A 40 -7.58 2.55 12.36
C ALA A 40 -7.23 3.64 11.33
N GLU A 41 -6.05 3.55 10.71
CA GLU A 41 -5.62 4.51 9.67
C GLU A 41 -6.56 4.48 8.45
N LYS A 42 -6.96 3.28 8.01
CA LYS A 42 -7.94 3.15 6.93
C LYS A 42 -9.28 3.78 7.28
N SER A 43 -9.73 3.65 8.53
CA SER A 43 -10.99 4.25 8.98
C SER A 43 -10.92 5.78 9.06
N GLN A 44 -9.77 6.33 9.48
CA GLN A 44 -9.53 7.77 9.52
C GLN A 44 -9.50 8.35 8.10
N GLU A 45 -8.75 7.72 7.20
CA GLU A 45 -8.66 8.15 5.79
C GLU A 45 -10.03 8.10 5.09
N ASN A 46 -10.83 7.04 5.33
CA ASN A 46 -12.19 6.97 4.81
C ASN A 46 -13.08 8.08 5.38
N ALA A 47 -13.02 8.35 6.69
CA ALA A 47 -13.79 9.42 7.30
C ALA A 47 -13.37 10.80 6.77
N GLU A 48 -12.08 11.02 6.56
CA GLU A 48 -11.55 12.24 5.94
C GLU A 48 -12.03 12.39 4.49
N ALA A 49 -11.99 11.31 3.70
CA ALA A 49 -12.51 11.28 2.34
C ALA A 49 -14.01 11.61 2.30
N ASP A 50 -14.81 11.02 3.20
CA ASP A 50 -16.25 11.28 3.29
C ASP A 50 -16.56 12.73 3.70
N LEU A 51 -15.75 13.33 4.57
CA LEU A 51 -15.89 14.75 4.92
C LEU A 51 -15.53 15.65 3.74
N GLN A 52 -14.50 15.30 2.98
CA GLN A 52 -14.10 16.01 1.78
C GLN A 52 -15.21 15.94 0.73
N THR A 53 -15.74 14.75 0.42
CA THR A 53 -16.84 14.60 -0.55
C THR A 53 -18.07 15.41 -0.14
N LYS A 54 -18.50 15.30 1.12
CA LYS A 54 -19.64 16.09 1.63
C LYS A 54 -19.40 17.60 1.54
N ARG A 55 -18.18 18.07 1.83
CA ARG A 55 -17.82 19.49 1.65
C ARG A 55 -17.92 19.89 0.18
N PHE A 56 -17.34 19.09 -0.73
CA PHE A 56 -17.43 19.36 -2.17
C PHE A 56 -18.86 19.35 -2.68
N GLU A 57 -19.69 18.39 -2.25
CA GLU A 57 -21.10 18.30 -2.61
C GLU A 57 -21.92 19.47 -2.07
N GLY A 58 -21.69 19.87 -0.81
CA GLY A 58 -22.36 21.03 -0.21
C GLY A 58 -21.99 22.36 -0.87
N HIS A 59 -20.79 22.45 -1.46
CA HIS A 59 -20.35 23.60 -2.24
C HIS A 59 -20.62 23.46 -3.74
N LYS A 60 -21.24 22.36 -4.18
CA LYS A 60 -21.68 22.20 -5.56
C LYS A 60 -22.86 23.14 -5.80
N LEU A 61 -22.57 24.33 -6.34
CA LEU A 61 -23.57 25.12 -7.05
C LEU A 61 -24.19 24.20 -8.09
N ALA A 62 -25.52 24.09 -8.13
CA ALA A 62 -26.24 23.36 -9.17
C ALA A 62 -25.95 24.02 -10.53
N SER A 63 -24.78 23.75 -11.10
CA SER A 63 -24.33 24.31 -12.35
C SER A 63 -25.13 23.64 -13.45
N VAL A 64 -26.26 24.26 -13.80
CA VAL A 64 -26.85 24.33 -15.14
C VAL A 64 -26.67 23.04 -15.96
N SER A 65 -27.45 22.00 -15.64
CA SER A 65 -27.76 20.94 -16.62
C SER A 65 -29.11 20.26 -16.41
N SER A 66 -30.04 20.87 -15.68
CA SER A 66 -31.41 20.38 -15.53
C SER A 66 -32.46 21.32 -16.14
N SER A 67 -32.09 22.10 -17.16
CA SER A 67 -33.07 22.81 -17.99
C SER A 67 -32.53 23.09 -19.39
N SER A 68 -32.86 22.22 -20.36
CA SER A 68 -33.37 22.72 -21.63
C SER A 68 -34.78 22.12 -21.82
N PRO A 69 -35.81 22.96 -21.98
CA PRO A 69 -37.19 22.54 -22.14
C PRO A 69 -37.46 22.05 -23.57
N ALA A 70 -38.55 21.30 -23.70
CA ALA A 70 -39.16 20.78 -24.91
C ALA A 70 -38.95 21.60 -26.20
N ASP A 71 -38.61 20.90 -27.29
CA ASP A 71 -39.22 21.18 -28.60
C ASP A 71 -40.17 20.04 -28.94
N LYS A 72 -41.40 20.43 -29.31
CA LYS A 72 -42.40 19.57 -29.92
C LYS A 72 -42.13 19.50 -31.41
N GLU A 73 -42.11 18.30 -31.98
CA GLU A 73 -42.85 17.92 -33.20
C GLU A 73 -42.92 16.40 -33.32
#